data_AF-A0A7Z9F0D8-F1
#
_entry.id   AF-A0A7Z9F0D8-F1
#
_cell.length_a   1.000
_cell.length_b   1.000
_cell.length_c   1.000
_cell.angle_alpha   90.00
_cell.angle_beta   90.00
_cell.angle_gamma   90.00
#
_symmetry.space_group_name_H-M   'P 1'
#
loop_
_entity.id
_entity.type
_entity.pdbx_description
1 polymer ?
#
loop_
_entity_poly.entity_id
_entity_poly.type
_entity_poly.pdbx_seq_one_letter_code
_entity_poly.pdbx_strand_id
1 'polypeptide(L)'
;IVCLGRFSFSKFFPGEAISKARGKPRDWRNIKIYPMYHPAAGLHNPGLKPAIEKDFRNLPALIEQVNQATQTEPAPEQALPKQLSMFE
;
A
#
# COMPACT_ATOMS: atom_id res chain seq x y z
N ILE A 1 0.56 1.25 -2.59
CA ILE A 1 -0.84 1.44 -3.06
C ILE A 1 -1.64 2.16 -1.97
N VAL A 2 -2.44 3.17 -2.32
CA VAL A 2 -3.32 3.87 -1.35
C VAL A 2 -4.77 3.42 -1.55
N CYS A 3 -5.43 2.96 -0.49
CA CYS A 3 -6.83 2.52 -0.54
C CYS A 3 -7.76 3.63 -0.05
N LEU A 4 -8.57 4.18 -0.95
CA LEU A 4 -9.59 5.18 -0.64
C LEU A 4 -10.89 4.47 -0.22
N GLY A 5 -11.17 4.46 1.07
CA GLY A 5 -12.41 3.94 1.63
C GLY A 5 -12.49 2.42 1.79
N ARG A 6 -13.59 1.98 2.38
CA ARG A 6 -13.81 0.58 2.79
C ARG A 6 -13.75 -0.39 1.60
N PHE A 7 -14.33 -0.02 0.46
CA PHE A 7 -14.50 -0.94 -0.66
C PHE A 7 -13.15 -1.37 -1.26
N SER A 8 -12.27 -0.41 -1.52
CA SER A 8 -10.92 -0.68 -2.03
C SER A 8 -10.08 -1.46 -1.00
N PHE A 9 -10.16 -1.09 0.28
CA PHE A 9 -9.45 -1.80 1.36
C PHE A 9 -9.91 -3.25 1.53
N SER A 10 -11.22 -3.51 1.45
CA SER A 10 -11.81 -4.85 1.65
C SER A 10 -11.37 -5.85 0.58
N LYS A 11 -10.90 -5.38 -0.59
CA LYS A 11 -10.33 -6.25 -1.62
C LYS A 11 -8.99 -6.87 -1.20
N PHE A 12 -8.24 -6.18 -0.35
CA PHE A 12 -6.95 -6.64 0.14
C PHE A 12 -7.07 -7.33 1.50
N PHE A 13 -7.91 -6.78 2.39
CA PHE A 13 -8.12 -7.26 3.76
C PHE A 13 -9.63 -7.45 4.01
N PRO A 14 -10.22 -8.56 3.55
CA PRO A 14 -11.64 -8.83 3.78
C PRO A 14 -11.91 -9.03 5.27
N GLY A 15 -13.03 -8.46 5.75
CA GLY A 15 -13.48 -8.61 7.15
C GLY A 15 -12.92 -7.58 8.14
N GLU A 16 -12.00 -6.71 7.72
CA GLU A 16 -11.43 -5.68 8.59
C GLU A 16 -12.07 -4.30 8.39
N ALA A 17 -12.37 -3.63 9.51
CA ALA A 17 -12.90 -2.28 9.50
C ALA A 17 -11.80 -1.27 9.18
N ILE A 18 -12.01 -0.46 8.13
CA ILE A 18 -11.08 0.61 7.73
C ILE A 18 -10.84 1.63 8.86
N SER A 19 -11.82 1.84 9.74
CA SER A 19 -11.67 2.74 10.90
C SER A 19 -10.55 2.31 11.85
N LYS A 20 -10.26 0.99 11.95
CA LYS A 20 -9.17 0.45 12.76
C LYS A 20 -7.84 0.40 12.00
N ALA A 21 -7.89 0.19 10.69
CA ALA A 21 -6.71 0.00 9.86
C ALA A 21 -6.10 1.30 9.31
N ARG A 22 -6.88 2.38 9.20
CA ARG A 22 -6.47 3.63 8.55
C ARG A 22 -5.23 4.27 9.15
N GLY A 23 -4.49 4.99 8.31
CA GLY A 23 -3.33 5.78 8.72
C GLY A 23 -2.08 4.96 9.04
N LYS A 24 -2.16 3.62 8.96
CA LYS A 24 -1.05 2.70 9.19
C LYS A 24 -0.76 1.92 7.91
N PRO A 25 0.48 1.93 7.38
CA PRO A 25 0.84 1.05 6.28
C PRO A 25 0.70 -0.41 6.69
N ARG A 26 0.33 -1.25 5.72
CA ARG A 26 0.26 -2.70 5.85
C ARG A 26 0.90 -3.37 4.67
N ASP A 27 1.59 -4.47 4.93
CA ASP A 27 2.18 -5.27 3.86
C ASP A 27 1.17 -6.32 3.37
N TRP A 28 1.06 -6.41 2.05
CA TRP A 28 0.24 -7.40 1.37
C TRP A 28 1.03 -7.95 0.19
N ARG A 29 1.51 -9.19 0.29
CA ARG A 29 2.26 -9.88 -0.78
C ARG A 29 3.36 -9.00 -1.41
N ASN A 30 4.27 -8.46 -0.59
CA ASN A 30 5.32 -7.51 -0.98
C ASN A 30 4.86 -6.11 -1.44
N ILE A 31 3.56 -5.80 -1.38
CA ILE A 31 3.03 -4.49 -1.70
C ILE A 31 2.63 -3.77 -0.41
N LYS A 32 3.19 -2.59 -0.19
CA LYS A 32 2.77 -1.73 0.92
C LYS A 32 1.45 -1.03 0.59
N ILE A 33 0.42 -1.31 1.39
CA ILE A 33 -0.94 -0.79 1.28
C ILE A 33 -1.18 0.25 2.38
N TYR A 34 -1.66 1.42 1.99
CA TYR A 34 -1.98 2.50 2.90
C TYR A 34 -3.48 2.79 2.87
N PRO A 35 -4.27 2.30 3.85
CA PRO A 35 -5.69 2.58 3.93
C PRO A 35 -5.97 3.99 4.46
N MET A 36 -6.87 4.70 3.77
CA MET A 36 -7.38 6.00 4.21
C MET A 36 -8.89 6.12 3.98
N TYR A 37 -9.53 7.06 4.66
CA TYR A 37 -10.94 7.34 4.39
C TYR A 37 -11.14 7.90 2.99
N HIS A 38 -12.27 7.56 2.36
CA HIS A 38 -12.61 8.08 1.05
C HIS A 38 -12.82 9.61 1.14
N PRO A 39 -12.28 10.43 0.22
CA PRO A 39 -12.43 11.89 0.26
C PRO A 39 -13.89 12.35 0.37
N ALA A 40 -14.81 11.67 -0.34
CA ALA A 40 -16.24 11.95 -0.24
C ALA A 40 -16.79 11.82 1.20
N ALA A 41 -16.23 10.95 2.04
CA ALA A 41 -16.66 10.84 3.44
C ALA A 41 -16.32 12.10 4.26
N GLY A 42 -15.25 12.82 3.89
CA GLY A 42 -14.92 14.11 4.50
C GLY A 42 -15.82 15.26 4.03
N LEU A 43 -16.43 15.14 2.83
CA LEU A 43 -17.43 16.10 2.35
C LEU A 43 -18.77 15.92 3.07
N HIS A 44 -19.21 14.67 3.27
CA HIS A 44 -20.46 14.37 3.96
C HIS A 44 -20.35 14.49 5.49
N ASN A 45 -19.19 14.17 6.07
CA ASN A 45 -18.93 14.31 7.50
C ASN A 45 -17.66 15.17 7.71
N PRO A 46 -17.83 16.48 7.98
CA PRO A 46 -16.71 17.39 8.20
C PRO A 46 -15.78 16.96 9.33
N GLY A 47 -16.26 16.20 10.32
CA GLY A 47 -15.43 15.69 11.42
C GLY A 47 -14.36 14.68 10.98
N LEU A 48 -14.52 14.06 9.80
CA LEU A 48 -13.53 13.14 9.23
C LEU A 48 -12.46 13.86 8.40
N LYS A 49 -12.68 15.12 8.03
CA LYS A 49 -11.75 15.90 7.20
C LYS A 49 -10.35 16.05 7.83
N PRO A 50 -10.21 16.41 9.13
CA PRO A 50 -8.88 16.49 9.75
C PRO A 50 -8.13 15.16 9.74
N ALA A 51 -8.89 14.07 9.86
CA ALA A 51 -8.35 12.73 9.85
C ALA A 51 -7.78 12.39 8.46
N ILE A 52 -8.54 12.68 7.39
CA ILE A 52 -8.11 12.49 6.00
C ILE A 52 -6.88 13.34 5.70
N GLU A 53 -6.88 14.61 6.09
CA GLU A 53 -5.74 15.52 5.89
C GLU A 53 -4.48 15.01 6.59
N LYS A 54 -4.60 14.52 7.83
CA LYS A 54 -3.47 13.92 8.56
C LYS A 54 -2.90 12.71 7.82
N ASP A 55 -3.75 11.84 7.30
CA ASP A 55 -3.30 10.68 6.53
C ASP A 55 -2.55 11.13 5.25
N PHE A 56 -3.07 12.14 4.55
CA PHE A 56 -2.40 12.71 3.37
C PHE A 56 -1.04 13.34 3.70
N ARG A 57 -0.92 14.05 4.83
CA ARG A 57 0.36 14.66 5.26
C ARG A 57 1.43 13.61 5.60
N ASN A 58 1.03 12.40 5.99
CA ASN A 58 1.96 11.31 6.29
C ASN A 58 2.45 10.56 5.03
N LEU A 59 1.76 10.71 3.89
CA LEU A 59 2.10 9.98 2.66
C LEU A 59 3.51 10.28 2.13
N PRO A 60 3.99 11.54 2.04
CA PRO A 60 5.31 11.83 1.50
C PRO A 60 6.43 11.10 2.26
N ALA A 61 6.42 11.19 3.60
CA ALA A 61 7.38 10.50 4.45
C ALA A 61 7.34 8.97 4.28
N LEU A 62 6.14 8.42 4.08
CA LEU A 62 5.95 6.98 3.86
C LEU A 62 6.48 6.52 2.49
N ILE A 63 6.34 7.35 1.46
CA ILE A 63 6.88 7.10 0.13
C ILE A 63 8.41 7.13 0.17
N GLU A 64 9.01 8.12 0.85
CA GLU A 64 10.46 8.19 1.02
C GLU A 64 11.03 6.94 1.70
N GLN A 65 10.39 6.48 2.79
CA GLN A 65 10.78 5.25 3.47
C GLN A 65 10.70 4.02 2.58
N VAL A 66 9.68 3.91 1.73
CA VAL A 66 9.54 2.79 0.79
C VAL A 66 10.61 2.84 -0.30
N ASN A 67 10.91 4.03 -0.82
CA ASN A 67 11.94 4.21 -1.84
C ASN A 67 13.34 3.86 -1.30
N GLN A 68 13.65 4.26 -0.06
CA GLN A 68 14.90 3.87 0.62
C GLN A 68 15.01 2.36 0.84
N ALA A 69 13.92 1.72 1.27
CA ALA A 69 13.89 0.26 1.46
C ALA A 69 14.09 -0.50 0.14
N THR A 70 13.48 -0.03 -0.95
CA THR A 70 13.59 -0.66 -2.27
C THR A 70 14.99 -0.53 -2.88
N GLN A 71 15.75 0.51 -2.50
CA GLN A 71 17.15 0.69 -2.94
C GLN A 71 18.15 -0.25 -2.25
N THR A 72 17.73 -0.98 -1.21
CA THR A 72 18.61 -1.88 -0.43
C THR A 72 18.49 -3.35 -0.86
N GLU A 73 17.50 -3.71 -1.68
CA GLU A 73 17.37 -5.05 -2.25
C GLU A 73 17.83 -5.03 -3.72
N PRO A 74 18.98 -5.64 -4.08
CA PRO A 74 19.20 -5.98 -5.48
C PRO A 74 18.06 -6.91 -5.88
N ALA A 75 17.37 -6.56 -6.98
CA ALA A 75 16.41 -7.43 -7.62
C ALA A 75 17.02 -8.84 -7.71
N PRO A 76 16.28 -9.92 -7.37
CA PRO A 76 16.73 -11.26 -7.70
C PRO A 76 16.86 -11.27 -9.22
N GLU A 77 18.12 -11.24 -9.67
CA GLU A 77 18.50 -11.47 -11.04
C GLU A 77 17.79 -12.75 -11.44
N GLN A 78 16.82 -12.60 -12.33
CA GLN A 78 16.08 -13.71 -12.90
C GLN A 78 17.15 -14.60 -13.49
N ALA A 79 17.45 -15.70 -12.81
CA ALA A 79 18.34 -16.73 -13.29
C ALA A 79 17.79 -17.13 -14.65
N LEU A 80 18.46 -16.66 -15.71
CA LEU A 80 18.23 -17.10 -17.08
C LEU A 80 18.07 -18.62 -17.02
N PRO A 81 16.94 -19.19 -17.49
CA PRO A 81 16.82 -20.64 -17.52
C PRO A 81 17.96 -21.15 -18.40
N LYS A 82 18.95 -21.77 -17.76
CA LYS A 82 20.12 -22.35 -18.43
C LYS A 82 19.59 -23.49 -19.28
N GLN A 83 19.39 -23.23 -20.56
CA GLN A 83 18.95 -24.20 -21.55
C GLN A 83 19.98 -25.35 -21.56
N LEU A 84 19.58 -26.50 -21.04
CA LEU A 84 20.37 -27.72 -21.16
C LEU A 84 20.31 -28.16 -22.63
N SER A 85 21.46 -28.20 -23.30
CA SER A 85 21.57 -28.74 -24.65
C SER A 85 21.19 -30.21 -24.63
N MET A 86 20.04 -30.56 -25.20
CA MET A 86 19.50 -31.91 -25.20
C MET A 86 19.73 -32.59 -26.54
N PHE A 87 20.96 -32.51 -27.07
CA PHE A 87 21.44 -33.32 -28.21
C PHE A 87 22.98 -33.39 -28.18
N GLU A 88 23.50 -34.57 -27.88
CA GLU A 88 24.74 -35.13 -28.45
C GLU A 88 24.38 -36.46 -29.13
#